data_AF-G0IZG8-F1
#
_entry.id   AF-G0IZG8-F1
#
_cell.length_a   1.000
_cell.length_b   1.000
_cell.length_c   1.000
_cell.angle_alpha   90.00
_cell.angle_beta   90.00
_cell.angle_gamma   90.00
#
_symmetry.space_group_name_H-M   'P 1'
#
loop_
_entity.id
_entity.type
_entity.pdbx_description
1 polymer ?
#
loop_
_entity_poly.entity_id
_entity_poly.type
_entity_poly.pdbx_seq_one_letter_code
_entity_poly.pdbx_strand_id
1 'polypeptide(L)'
;MSISRRKVLQLIPVVTGGVAMGDLKFLALDNQKNILEGVRSFFKQTANEDGSFSPGLPRDYEGNSDTKFSGIAAPTYAVVIHKTFGWELPFEKETVDFFLSCQKEDGAFYAPSGEGDMETPLAKLYNTVQSVAALKILGVKPRYNPMPVIEYFFKGDDFQELPLYTTSFFALFFSAWNENMPAHIDRKMRSYLKDNQTEDGYIGNHVASTFHAAHYFRLIGEDTPMAEEMVDRVLADQKEDGSWSLNPPDWDVHAVFDALFILRQVGSKERKKELKKAYQKAQNWILKCQNKDGGFSHFPNSGPSDIDAVYFHIAGLVECGYLKPKNGIENEEIYGWGHLMDPDKAYNCLL
;
A
#
# COMPACT_ATOMS: atom_id res chain seq x y z
N MET A 1 66.49 23.46 36.66
CA MET A 1 65.79 22.23 37.11
C MET A 1 64.27 22.43 36.97
N SER A 2 63.58 21.38 36.52
CA SER A 2 62.11 21.14 36.49
C SER A 2 61.26 21.63 35.29
N ILE A 3 61.14 20.72 34.30
CA ILE A 3 59.97 20.12 33.60
C ILE A 3 58.75 20.99 33.20
N SER A 4 58.36 20.92 31.90
CA SER A 4 56.95 20.84 31.49
C SER A 4 56.75 20.13 30.13
N ARG A 5 55.67 19.34 30.07
CA ARG A 5 55.19 18.47 29.00
C ARG A 5 54.61 19.26 27.83
N ARG A 6 55.13 19.11 26.61
CA ARG A 6 54.39 19.25 25.33
C ARG A 6 55.25 18.81 24.14
N LYS A 7 54.61 18.14 23.18
CA LYS A 7 55.09 17.66 21.85
C LYS A 7 55.46 16.17 21.78
N VAL A 8 54.43 15.34 21.62
CA VAL A 8 54.47 14.23 20.67
C VAL A 8 53.37 14.49 19.65
N LEU A 9 53.72 15.27 18.61
CA LEU A 9 53.06 15.23 17.32
C LEU A 9 53.75 14.10 16.57
N GLN A 10 53.03 13.06 16.16
CA GLN A 10 53.20 12.40 14.87
C GLN A 10 52.20 11.25 14.70
N LEU A 11 51.52 11.31 13.55
CA LEU A 11 50.92 10.20 12.79
C LEU A 11 49.57 9.63 13.29
N ILE A 12 48.49 10.28 12.87
CA ILE A 12 47.25 9.60 12.49
C ILE A 12 47.04 9.90 10.99
N PRO A 13 47.02 8.89 10.10
CA PRO A 13 46.57 9.11 8.73
C PRO A 13 45.07 9.36 8.77
N VAL A 14 44.68 10.57 8.38
CA VAL A 14 43.29 10.91 8.06
C VAL A 14 42.91 10.09 6.83
N VAL A 15 42.14 9.01 7.02
CA VAL A 15 41.44 8.36 5.92
C VAL A 15 40.28 9.27 5.53
N THR A 16 40.53 10.20 4.61
CA THR A 16 39.47 10.88 3.87
C THR A 16 38.87 9.87 2.90
N GLY A 17 37.88 9.10 3.36
CA GLY A 17 37.06 8.24 2.51
C GLY A 17 36.14 9.10 1.65
N GLY A 18 36.65 9.61 0.53
CA GLY A 18 35.84 10.17 -0.54
C GLY A 18 35.22 9.02 -1.32
N VAL A 19 34.04 8.56 -0.91
CA VAL A 19 33.23 7.66 -1.76
C VAL A 19 32.73 8.48 -2.94
N ALA A 20 33.09 8.11 -4.16
CA ALA A 20 32.67 8.85 -5.34
C ALA A 20 31.15 8.72 -5.52
N MET A 21 30.50 9.75 -6.05
CA MET A 21 29.05 9.75 -6.30
C MET A 21 28.60 8.62 -7.25
N GLY A 22 29.52 8.08 -8.06
CA GLY A 22 29.31 6.88 -8.88
C GLY A 22 29.20 5.60 -8.06
N ASP A 23 30.03 5.44 -7.04
CA ASP A 23 30.05 4.26 -6.17
C ASP A 23 28.77 4.16 -5.33
N LEU A 24 28.29 5.30 -4.83
CA LEU A 24 27.01 5.39 -4.10
C LEU A 24 25.80 5.00 -4.97
N LYS A 25 25.79 5.39 -6.25
CA LYS A 25 24.73 4.99 -7.19
C LYS A 25 24.78 3.50 -7.50
N PHE A 26 25.97 2.94 -7.68
CA PHE A 26 26.15 1.51 -7.93
C PHE A 26 25.68 0.67 -6.74
N LEU A 27 26.09 1.04 -5.51
CA LEU A 27 25.64 0.37 -4.28
C LEU A 27 24.13 0.44 -4.09
N ALA A 28 23.50 1.58 -4.43
CA ALA A 28 22.05 1.73 -4.35
C ALA A 28 21.33 0.81 -5.34
N LEU A 29 21.83 0.68 -6.58
CA LEU A 29 21.27 -0.22 -7.59
C LEU A 29 21.41 -1.69 -7.18
N ASP A 30 22.56 -2.06 -6.63
CA ASP A 30 22.81 -3.42 -6.14
C ASP A 30 21.86 -3.77 -4.98
N ASN A 31 21.66 -2.83 -4.05
CA ASN A 31 20.70 -3.00 -2.97
C ASN A 31 19.25 -3.15 -3.48
N GLN A 32 18.83 -2.34 -4.44
CA GLN A 32 17.49 -2.44 -5.05
C GLN A 32 17.27 -3.82 -5.70
N LYS A 33 18.27 -4.32 -6.42
CA LYS A 33 18.23 -5.65 -7.03
C LYS A 33 18.11 -6.75 -5.97
N ASN A 34 18.92 -6.69 -4.91
CA ASN A 34 18.89 -7.66 -3.82
C ASN A 34 17.53 -7.67 -3.09
N ILE A 35 16.92 -6.49 -2.89
CA ILE A 35 15.57 -6.38 -2.31
C ILE A 35 14.55 -7.10 -3.19
N LEU A 36 14.53 -6.79 -4.49
CA LEU A 36 13.56 -7.36 -5.43
C LEU A 36 13.75 -8.88 -5.60
N GLU A 37 14.98 -9.37 -5.65
CA GLU A 37 15.28 -10.81 -5.69
C GLU A 37 14.81 -11.52 -4.40
N GLY A 38 15.04 -10.90 -3.24
CA GLY A 38 14.55 -11.39 -1.95
C GLY A 38 13.02 -11.49 -1.91
N VAL A 39 12.32 -10.43 -2.31
CA VAL A 39 10.85 -10.40 -2.37
C VAL A 39 10.31 -11.47 -3.31
N ARG A 40 10.91 -11.61 -4.51
CA ARG A 40 10.51 -12.65 -5.46
C ARG A 40 10.72 -14.05 -4.91
N SER A 41 11.82 -14.28 -4.19
CA SER A 41 12.09 -15.56 -3.51
C SER A 41 11.10 -15.82 -2.37
N PHE A 42 10.73 -14.79 -1.61
CA PHE A 42 9.75 -14.89 -0.54
C PHE A 42 8.39 -15.33 -1.08
N PHE A 43 7.86 -14.64 -2.10
CA PHE A 43 6.59 -15.02 -2.74
C PHE A 43 6.60 -16.43 -3.32
N LYS A 44 7.73 -16.88 -3.90
CA LYS A 44 7.86 -18.25 -4.39
C LYS A 44 7.72 -19.29 -3.27
N GLN A 45 8.20 -18.98 -2.07
CA GLN A 45 8.15 -19.88 -0.92
C GLN A 45 6.81 -19.86 -0.20
N THR A 46 6.03 -18.78 -0.32
CA THR A 46 4.69 -18.66 0.26
C THR A 46 3.57 -19.07 -0.70
N ALA A 47 3.85 -19.24 -1.98
CA ALA A 47 2.88 -19.70 -2.97
C ALA A 47 2.51 -21.17 -2.78
N ASN A 48 1.21 -21.48 -2.85
CA ASN A 48 0.68 -22.83 -2.80
C ASN A 48 0.21 -23.29 -4.18
N GLU A 49 0.23 -24.61 -4.43
CA GLU A 49 -0.17 -25.20 -5.72
C GLU A 49 -1.65 -24.99 -6.06
N ASP A 50 -2.49 -24.67 -5.07
CA ASP A 50 -3.92 -24.35 -5.27
C ASP A 50 -4.16 -22.88 -5.66
N GLY A 51 -3.10 -22.10 -5.86
CA GLY A 51 -3.18 -20.69 -6.22
C GLY A 51 -3.32 -19.73 -5.05
N SER A 52 -3.49 -20.23 -3.82
CA SER A 52 -3.44 -19.44 -2.59
C SER A 52 -2.01 -19.10 -2.20
N PHE A 53 -1.85 -18.20 -1.23
CA PHE A 53 -0.56 -17.84 -0.65
C PHE A 53 -0.65 -17.88 0.87
N SER A 54 0.32 -18.51 1.51
CA SER A 54 0.48 -18.44 2.97
C SER A 54 0.90 -17.01 3.38
N PRO A 55 0.37 -16.45 4.48
CA PRO A 55 0.72 -15.09 4.92
C PRO A 55 2.23 -14.87 5.12
N GLY A 56 2.94 -15.90 5.61
CA GLY A 56 4.39 -15.89 5.78
C GLY A 56 4.99 -17.30 5.72
N LEU A 57 6.30 -17.41 5.99
CA LEU A 57 7.02 -18.69 5.92
C LEU A 57 6.76 -19.66 7.08
N PRO A 58 6.61 -19.22 8.35
CA PRO A 58 6.28 -20.15 9.43
C PRO A 58 4.90 -20.77 9.20
N ARG A 59 4.79 -22.09 9.38
CA ARG A 59 3.56 -22.84 9.08
C ARG A 59 2.38 -22.47 9.98
N ASP A 60 2.67 -22.03 11.19
CA ASP A 60 1.72 -21.62 12.23
C ASP A 60 1.47 -20.10 12.23
N TYR A 61 2.03 -19.37 11.27
CA TYR A 61 1.80 -17.94 11.17
C TYR A 61 0.47 -17.64 10.47
N GLU A 62 -0.47 -17.08 11.23
CA GLU A 62 -1.84 -16.77 10.78
C GLU A 62 -1.94 -15.48 9.95
N GLY A 63 -0.81 -14.75 9.82
CA GLY A 63 -0.76 -13.45 9.18
C GLY A 63 -0.95 -12.29 10.16
N ASN A 64 -0.95 -11.06 9.63
CA ASN A 64 -1.30 -9.86 10.37
C ASN A 64 -2.06 -8.86 9.47
N SER A 65 -2.86 -7.98 10.07
CA SER A 65 -3.71 -7.02 9.37
C SER A 65 -4.57 -7.70 8.29
N ASP A 66 -4.37 -7.39 7.01
CA ASP A 66 -5.21 -7.92 5.92
C ASP A 66 -5.04 -9.42 5.70
N THR A 67 -3.82 -9.94 5.76
CA THR A 67 -3.53 -11.37 5.55
C THR A 67 -4.04 -12.23 6.70
N LYS A 68 -4.21 -11.61 7.88
CA LYS A 68 -4.92 -12.22 9.01
C LYS A 68 -6.43 -12.16 8.86
N PHE A 69 -6.94 -11.03 8.37
CA PHE A 69 -8.37 -10.81 8.19
C PHE A 69 -8.96 -11.72 7.12
N SER A 70 -8.29 -11.88 5.99
CA SER A 70 -8.82 -12.57 4.82
C SER A 70 -7.76 -13.33 4.01
N GLY A 71 -8.05 -14.59 3.69
CA GLY A 71 -7.24 -15.41 2.77
C GLY A 71 -7.17 -14.90 1.32
N ILE A 72 -7.96 -13.87 0.96
CA ILE A 72 -7.89 -13.20 -0.34
C ILE A 72 -6.77 -12.15 -0.41
N ALA A 73 -6.33 -11.62 0.74
CA ALA A 73 -5.34 -10.54 0.77
C ALA A 73 -3.98 -10.98 0.19
N ALA A 74 -3.43 -12.08 0.68
CA ALA A 74 -2.14 -12.61 0.24
C ALA A 74 -2.03 -12.85 -1.29
N PRO A 75 -2.96 -13.58 -1.95
CA PRO A 75 -2.92 -13.74 -3.40
C PRO A 75 -3.12 -12.42 -4.14
N THR A 76 -3.91 -11.48 -3.61
CA THR A 76 -4.10 -10.16 -4.23
C THR A 76 -2.79 -9.38 -4.24
N TYR A 77 -2.10 -9.32 -3.11
CA TYR A 77 -0.81 -8.66 -2.99
C TYR A 77 0.28 -9.34 -3.82
N ALA A 78 0.25 -10.67 -3.95
CA ALA A 78 1.12 -11.38 -4.88
C ALA A 78 0.88 -10.93 -6.33
N VAL A 79 -0.38 -10.88 -6.80
CA VAL A 79 -0.72 -10.38 -8.14
C VAL A 79 -0.19 -8.96 -8.35
N VAL A 80 -0.49 -8.06 -7.41
CA VAL A 80 -0.13 -6.65 -7.51
C VAL A 80 1.38 -6.47 -7.61
N ILE A 81 2.17 -7.10 -6.73
CA ILE A 81 3.63 -6.97 -6.74
C ILE A 81 4.26 -7.61 -7.99
N HIS A 82 3.84 -8.82 -8.37
CA HIS A 82 4.42 -9.47 -9.56
C HIS A 82 4.16 -8.65 -10.82
N LYS A 83 2.92 -8.16 -11.00
CA LYS A 83 2.58 -7.38 -12.18
C LYS A 83 3.19 -5.97 -12.14
N THR A 84 3.40 -5.39 -10.96
CA THR A 84 4.16 -4.13 -10.75
C THR A 84 5.58 -4.21 -11.33
N PHE A 85 6.28 -5.33 -11.12
CA PHE A 85 7.67 -5.50 -11.58
C PHE A 85 7.82 -6.35 -12.85
N GLY A 86 6.70 -6.75 -13.47
CA GLY A 86 6.72 -7.56 -14.70
C GLY A 86 7.20 -8.99 -14.49
N TRP A 87 7.00 -9.54 -13.30
CA TRP A 87 7.29 -10.93 -13.00
C TRP A 87 6.11 -11.83 -13.33
N GLU A 88 6.43 -13.09 -13.62
CA GLU A 88 5.44 -14.16 -13.67
C GLU A 88 4.98 -14.51 -12.26
N LEU A 89 3.68 -14.64 -12.06
CA LEU A 89 3.10 -15.05 -10.79
C LEU A 89 3.24 -16.59 -10.65
N PRO A 90 3.72 -17.11 -9.50
CA PRO A 90 3.67 -18.54 -9.22
C PRO A 90 2.22 -19.05 -9.29
N PHE A 91 1.99 -20.13 -10.03
CA PHE A 91 0.66 -20.76 -10.17
C PHE A 91 -0.43 -19.78 -10.65
N GLU A 92 -0.11 -18.90 -11.61
CA GLU A 92 -1.00 -17.80 -12.04
C GLU A 92 -2.42 -18.27 -12.42
N LYS A 93 -2.52 -19.42 -13.11
CA LYS A 93 -3.81 -19.97 -13.51
C LYS A 93 -4.60 -20.44 -12.28
N GLU A 94 -3.94 -21.12 -11.36
CA GLU A 94 -4.54 -21.60 -10.14
C GLU A 94 -4.93 -20.44 -9.23
N THR A 95 -4.18 -19.34 -9.21
CA THR A 95 -4.57 -18.10 -8.49
C THR A 95 -5.82 -17.47 -9.09
N VAL A 96 -5.98 -17.48 -10.43
CA VAL A 96 -7.25 -17.12 -11.06
C VAL A 96 -8.38 -18.04 -10.59
N ASP A 97 -8.16 -19.36 -10.65
CA ASP A 97 -9.18 -20.34 -10.24
C ASP A 97 -9.56 -20.19 -8.76
N PHE A 98 -8.60 -19.88 -7.89
CA PHE A 98 -8.80 -19.55 -6.48
C PHE A 98 -9.77 -18.36 -6.32
N PHE A 99 -9.48 -17.21 -6.94
CA PHE A 99 -10.37 -16.04 -6.84
C PHE A 99 -11.77 -16.36 -7.35
N LEU A 100 -11.88 -17.00 -8.51
CA LEU A 100 -13.17 -17.35 -9.10
C LEU A 100 -13.94 -18.37 -8.26
N SER A 101 -13.25 -19.22 -7.49
CA SER A 101 -13.87 -20.15 -6.54
C SER A 101 -14.43 -19.46 -5.30
N CYS A 102 -13.88 -18.31 -4.92
CA CYS A 102 -14.34 -17.54 -3.77
C CYS A 102 -15.66 -16.79 -4.05
N GLN A 103 -16.05 -16.62 -5.32
CA GLN A 103 -17.25 -15.88 -5.68
C GLN A 103 -18.52 -16.73 -5.61
N LYS A 104 -19.58 -16.21 -4.97
CA LYS A 104 -20.93 -16.81 -4.96
C LYS A 104 -21.89 -16.08 -5.90
N GLU A 105 -23.08 -16.67 -6.10
CA GLU A 105 -24.12 -16.17 -7.02
C GLU A 105 -24.65 -14.78 -6.66
N ASP A 106 -24.52 -14.36 -5.40
CA ASP A 106 -24.86 -13.01 -4.94
C ASP A 106 -23.87 -11.93 -5.38
N GLY A 107 -22.79 -12.33 -6.07
CA GLY A 107 -21.75 -11.47 -6.59
C GLY A 107 -20.58 -11.25 -5.63
N ALA A 108 -20.74 -11.57 -4.34
CA ALA A 108 -19.71 -11.36 -3.33
C ALA A 108 -18.63 -12.44 -3.36
N PHE A 109 -17.43 -12.05 -2.94
CA PHE A 109 -16.31 -12.96 -2.74
C PHE A 109 -16.17 -13.29 -1.25
N TYR A 110 -16.03 -14.59 -0.95
CA TYR A 110 -15.94 -15.15 0.38
C TYR A 110 -14.59 -15.82 0.51
N ALA A 111 -13.70 -15.26 1.34
CA ALA A 111 -12.40 -15.88 1.55
C ALA A 111 -12.56 -17.25 2.25
N PRO A 112 -11.79 -18.27 1.84
CA PRO A 112 -11.88 -19.60 2.43
C PRO A 112 -11.16 -19.72 3.78
N SER A 113 -10.39 -18.70 4.15
CA SER A 113 -9.60 -18.61 5.39
C SER A 113 -9.46 -17.16 5.84
N GLY A 114 -8.90 -16.96 7.03
CA GLY A 114 -8.83 -15.67 7.73
C GLY A 114 -9.70 -15.67 8.98
N GLU A 115 -9.43 -14.75 9.90
CA GLU A 115 -10.20 -14.60 11.15
C GLU A 115 -11.46 -13.75 10.98
N GLY A 116 -11.59 -13.01 9.87
CA GLY A 116 -12.75 -12.17 9.61
C GLY A 116 -14.04 -12.97 9.45
N ASP A 117 -15.16 -12.42 9.92
CA ASP A 117 -16.48 -12.99 9.61
C ASP A 117 -16.88 -12.59 8.18
N MET A 118 -16.81 -13.56 7.28
CA MET A 118 -17.07 -13.41 5.84
C MET A 118 -18.54 -13.08 5.52
N GLU A 119 -19.45 -13.18 6.49
CA GLU A 119 -20.85 -12.78 6.31
C GLU A 119 -21.09 -11.30 6.63
N THR A 120 -20.12 -10.60 7.23
CA THR A 120 -20.23 -9.17 7.52
C THR A 120 -20.19 -8.31 6.25
N PRO A 121 -20.87 -7.16 6.23
CA PRO A 121 -20.78 -6.22 5.12
C PRO A 121 -19.34 -5.80 4.79
N LEU A 122 -18.52 -5.52 5.80
CA LEU A 122 -17.12 -5.13 5.62
C LEU A 122 -16.32 -6.21 4.89
N ALA A 123 -16.42 -7.47 5.31
CA ALA A 123 -15.70 -8.57 4.68
C ALA A 123 -16.15 -8.78 3.23
N LYS A 124 -17.45 -8.72 2.96
CA LYS A 124 -18.00 -8.83 1.59
C LYS A 124 -17.50 -7.71 0.69
N LEU A 125 -17.49 -6.46 1.19
CA LEU A 125 -16.96 -5.32 0.45
C LEU A 125 -15.47 -5.49 0.16
N TYR A 126 -14.66 -5.71 1.20
CA TYR A 126 -13.20 -5.86 1.09
C TYR A 126 -12.82 -6.95 0.08
N ASN A 127 -13.34 -8.17 0.28
CA ASN A 127 -13.00 -9.32 -0.56
C ASN A 127 -13.43 -9.13 -2.01
N THR A 128 -14.59 -8.51 -2.23
CA THR A 128 -15.10 -8.26 -3.58
C THR A 128 -14.24 -7.23 -4.31
N VAL A 129 -13.89 -6.12 -3.66
CA VAL A 129 -13.04 -5.07 -4.26
C VAL A 129 -11.65 -5.65 -4.61
N GLN A 130 -11.01 -6.34 -3.65
CA GLN A 130 -9.70 -6.95 -3.85
C GLN A 130 -9.70 -7.96 -5.01
N SER A 131 -10.68 -8.87 -5.03
CA SER A 131 -10.76 -9.91 -6.05
C SER A 131 -11.07 -9.35 -7.43
N VAL A 132 -11.95 -8.35 -7.53
CA VAL A 132 -12.28 -7.70 -8.81
C VAL A 132 -11.06 -6.98 -9.37
N ALA A 133 -10.30 -6.25 -8.54
CA ALA A 133 -9.06 -5.60 -8.95
C ALA A 133 -8.00 -6.62 -9.40
N ALA A 134 -7.75 -7.68 -8.60
CA ALA A 134 -6.79 -8.73 -8.93
C ALA A 134 -7.15 -9.45 -10.24
N LEU A 135 -8.42 -9.83 -10.43
CA LEU A 135 -8.89 -10.47 -11.65
C LEU A 135 -8.74 -9.56 -12.88
N LYS A 136 -9.06 -8.26 -12.74
CA LYS A 136 -8.86 -7.28 -13.82
C LYS A 136 -7.39 -7.16 -14.21
N ILE A 137 -6.47 -7.10 -13.24
CA ILE A 137 -5.02 -7.11 -13.48
C ILE A 137 -4.56 -8.40 -14.20
N LEU A 138 -5.18 -9.53 -13.88
CA LEU A 138 -4.95 -10.82 -14.53
C LEU A 138 -5.66 -10.99 -15.88
N GLY A 139 -6.46 -10.00 -16.31
CA GLY A 139 -7.21 -10.04 -17.57
C GLY A 139 -8.41 -10.98 -17.56
N VAL A 140 -8.94 -11.30 -16.37
CA VAL A 140 -10.06 -12.22 -16.17
C VAL A 140 -11.26 -11.47 -15.57
N LYS A 141 -12.47 -11.90 -15.90
CA LYS A 141 -13.71 -11.35 -15.31
C LYS A 141 -14.22 -12.25 -14.18
N PRO A 142 -14.80 -11.67 -13.12
CA PRO A 142 -15.68 -12.38 -12.18
C PRO A 142 -16.73 -13.28 -12.87
N ARG A 143 -17.11 -14.38 -12.20
CA ARG A 143 -18.15 -15.33 -12.66
C ARG A 143 -19.55 -14.74 -12.60
N TYR A 144 -19.83 -14.01 -11.53
CA TYR A 144 -21.12 -13.38 -11.25
C TYR A 144 -20.96 -11.86 -11.21
N ASN A 145 -22.04 -11.12 -11.45
CA ASN A 145 -22.04 -9.66 -11.36
C ASN A 145 -21.80 -9.24 -9.90
N PRO A 146 -20.71 -8.52 -9.57
CA PRO A 146 -20.43 -8.08 -8.21
C PRO A 146 -21.15 -6.78 -7.81
N MET A 147 -21.84 -6.10 -8.75
CA MET A 147 -22.55 -4.84 -8.48
C MET A 147 -23.57 -4.89 -7.31
N PRO A 148 -24.32 -5.99 -7.08
CA PRO A 148 -25.25 -6.08 -5.95
C PRO A 148 -24.59 -5.84 -4.58
N VAL A 149 -23.29 -6.15 -4.45
CA VAL A 149 -22.51 -5.90 -3.23
C VAL A 149 -22.38 -4.40 -2.98
N ILE A 150 -22.14 -3.61 -4.02
CA ILE A 150 -22.01 -2.16 -3.92
C ILE A 150 -23.37 -1.50 -3.70
N GLU A 151 -24.39 -1.92 -4.46
CA GLU A 151 -25.74 -1.38 -4.35
C GLU A 151 -26.34 -1.53 -2.95
N TYR A 152 -25.98 -2.61 -2.24
CA TYR A 152 -26.40 -2.85 -0.86
C TYR A 152 -26.13 -1.63 0.04
N PHE A 153 -24.92 -1.05 -0.04
CA PHE A 153 -24.50 0.04 0.84
C PHE A 153 -25.19 1.38 0.56
N PHE A 154 -25.72 1.59 -0.65
CA PHE A 154 -26.30 2.88 -1.05
C PHE A 154 -27.84 2.91 -1.04
N LYS A 155 -28.50 1.77 -0.80
CA LYS A 155 -29.97 1.68 -0.63
C LYS A 155 -30.45 2.33 0.67
N GLY A 156 -29.67 2.20 1.75
CA GLY A 156 -30.01 2.70 3.10
C GLY A 156 -29.01 3.66 3.72
N ASP A 157 -27.99 4.09 2.97
CA ASP A 157 -26.81 4.82 3.49
C ASP A 157 -25.92 3.99 4.45
N ASP A 158 -26.08 2.66 4.45
CA ASP A 158 -25.27 1.70 5.21
C ASP A 158 -23.75 1.83 4.98
N PHE A 159 -23.30 2.47 3.90
CA PHE A 159 -21.87 2.80 3.72
C PHE A 159 -21.30 3.65 4.85
N GLN A 160 -22.13 4.41 5.57
CA GLN A 160 -21.70 5.27 6.69
C GLN A 160 -21.38 4.49 7.97
N GLU A 161 -21.88 3.24 8.07
CA GLU A 161 -21.61 2.34 9.19
C GLU A 161 -20.28 1.59 9.03
N LEU A 162 -19.68 1.67 7.83
CA LEU A 162 -18.36 1.12 7.58
C LEU A 162 -17.27 2.00 8.21
N PRO A 163 -16.11 1.41 8.55
CA PRO A 163 -14.95 2.21 8.93
C PRO A 163 -14.58 3.24 7.86
N LEU A 164 -14.16 4.44 8.29
CA LEU A 164 -13.82 5.56 7.40
C LEU A 164 -12.71 5.24 6.37
N TYR A 165 -11.85 4.27 6.67
CA TYR A 165 -10.83 3.79 5.73
C TYR A 165 -11.42 3.01 4.54
N THR A 166 -12.71 2.68 4.53
CA THR A 166 -13.32 1.97 3.37
C THR A 166 -13.75 2.89 2.25
N THR A 167 -13.67 4.21 2.44
CA THR A 167 -14.29 5.20 1.55
C THR A 167 -13.82 5.13 0.09
N SER A 168 -12.54 4.85 -0.17
CA SER A 168 -12.04 4.71 -1.55
C SER A 168 -12.40 3.38 -2.21
N PHE A 169 -12.88 2.37 -1.46
CA PHE A 169 -13.12 1.02 -1.98
C PHE A 169 -14.17 1.05 -3.09
N PHE A 170 -15.20 1.91 -2.96
CA PHE A 170 -16.25 2.06 -3.95
C PHE A 170 -15.71 2.59 -5.28
N ALA A 171 -14.92 3.67 -5.26
CA ALA A 171 -14.33 4.23 -6.48
C ALA A 171 -13.32 3.27 -7.12
N LEU A 172 -12.55 2.53 -6.29
CA LEU A 172 -11.62 1.50 -6.76
C LEU A 172 -12.36 0.35 -7.43
N PHE A 173 -13.47 -0.09 -6.84
CA PHE A 173 -14.34 -1.10 -7.44
C PHE A 173 -14.80 -0.69 -8.84
N PHE A 174 -15.32 0.53 -9.03
CA PHE A 174 -15.79 0.96 -10.34
C PHE A 174 -14.64 1.06 -11.36
N SER A 175 -13.47 1.54 -10.93
CA SER A 175 -12.25 1.56 -11.75
C SER A 175 -11.86 0.15 -12.23
N ALA A 176 -11.93 -0.85 -11.34
CA ALA A 176 -11.59 -2.23 -11.67
C ALA A 176 -12.69 -2.97 -12.45
N TRP A 177 -13.96 -2.74 -12.09
CA TRP A 177 -15.12 -3.38 -12.71
C TRP A 177 -15.40 -2.86 -14.13
N ASN A 178 -14.80 -1.72 -14.50
CA ASN A 178 -14.92 -1.10 -15.82
C ASN A 178 -16.38 -0.68 -16.13
N GLU A 179 -17.04 -0.16 -15.10
CA GLU A 179 -18.32 0.55 -15.18
C GLU A 179 -18.17 1.90 -14.51
N ASN A 180 -18.96 2.87 -14.98
CA ASN A 180 -18.93 4.21 -14.42
C ASN A 180 -19.66 4.25 -13.08
N MET A 181 -19.02 4.83 -12.07
CA MET A 181 -19.63 5.05 -10.78
C MET A 181 -20.83 6.01 -10.92
N PRO A 182 -22.04 5.60 -10.50
CA PRO A 182 -23.22 6.45 -10.57
C PRO A 182 -23.04 7.76 -9.82
N ALA A 183 -23.44 8.88 -10.42
CA ALA A 183 -23.29 10.21 -9.84
C ALA A 183 -23.95 10.39 -8.45
N HIS A 184 -24.96 9.58 -8.11
CA HIS A 184 -25.58 9.63 -6.79
C HIS A 184 -24.70 8.99 -5.70
N ILE A 185 -23.92 7.97 -6.04
CA ILE A 185 -22.90 7.38 -5.15
C ILE A 185 -21.82 8.43 -4.88
N ASP A 186 -21.31 9.06 -5.94
CA ASP A 186 -20.31 10.11 -5.80
C ASP A 186 -20.76 11.25 -4.86
N ARG A 187 -21.96 11.77 -5.08
CA ARG A 187 -22.51 12.85 -4.24
C ARG A 187 -22.58 12.46 -2.76
N LYS A 188 -23.02 11.24 -2.46
CA LYS A 188 -23.10 10.73 -1.09
C LYS A 188 -21.71 10.59 -0.46
N MET A 189 -20.77 10.00 -1.19
CA MET A 189 -19.39 9.81 -0.73
C MET A 189 -18.67 11.14 -0.49
N ARG A 190 -18.76 12.09 -1.42
CA ARG A 190 -18.13 13.41 -1.24
C ARG A 190 -18.75 14.22 -0.10
N SER A 191 -20.07 14.12 0.12
CA SER A 191 -20.69 14.74 1.30
C SER A 191 -20.10 14.12 2.56
N TYR A 192 -20.14 12.79 2.67
CA TYR A 192 -19.66 12.07 3.84
C TYR A 192 -18.18 12.33 4.15
N LEU A 193 -17.31 12.34 3.14
CA LEU A 193 -15.89 12.68 3.32
C LEU A 193 -15.70 14.11 3.84
N LYS A 194 -16.43 15.08 3.30
CA LYS A 194 -16.35 16.49 3.75
C LYS A 194 -16.91 16.68 5.16
N ASP A 195 -17.99 15.99 5.48
CA ASP A 195 -18.64 16.07 6.79
C ASP A 195 -17.77 15.46 7.91
N ASN A 196 -16.84 14.55 7.56
CA ASN A 196 -15.90 13.91 8.49
C ASN A 196 -14.48 14.51 8.45
N GLN A 197 -14.22 15.53 7.63
CA GLN A 197 -12.93 16.19 7.52
C GLN A 197 -12.79 17.31 8.54
N THR A 198 -11.69 17.33 9.28
CA THR A 198 -11.37 18.36 10.29
C THR A 198 -10.50 19.48 9.73
N GLU A 199 -10.35 20.57 10.48
CA GLU A 199 -9.61 21.78 10.06
C GLU A 199 -8.14 21.54 9.72
N ASP A 200 -7.55 20.46 10.22
CA ASP A 200 -6.19 19.99 9.91
C ASP A 200 -6.13 19.09 8.66
N GLY A 201 -7.24 18.97 7.92
CA GLY A 201 -7.37 18.19 6.71
C GLY A 201 -7.58 16.68 6.93
N TYR A 202 -7.41 16.18 8.15
CA TYR A 202 -7.55 14.75 8.45
C TYR A 202 -9.00 14.31 8.49
N ILE A 203 -9.21 13.01 8.26
CA ILE A 203 -10.50 12.35 8.44
C ILE A 203 -10.39 11.37 9.61
N GLY A 204 -11.31 11.50 10.58
CA GLY A 204 -11.36 10.63 11.75
C GLY A 204 -10.08 10.63 12.60
N ASN A 205 -9.28 11.70 12.53
CA ASN A 205 -7.95 11.81 13.16
C ASN A 205 -7.05 10.58 12.87
N HIS A 206 -7.09 10.06 11.64
CA HIS A 206 -6.42 8.81 11.29
C HIS A 206 -5.82 8.90 9.88
N VAL A 207 -4.56 8.46 9.72
CA VAL A 207 -3.85 8.58 8.44
C VAL A 207 -4.48 7.71 7.36
N ALA A 208 -4.87 6.46 7.68
CA ALA A 208 -5.57 5.59 6.73
C ALA A 208 -6.86 6.20 6.18
N SER A 209 -7.76 6.68 7.04
CA SER A 209 -9.00 7.35 6.62
C SER A 209 -8.72 8.57 5.73
N THR A 210 -7.66 9.33 6.04
CA THR A 210 -7.23 10.50 5.26
C THR A 210 -6.65 10.09 3.90
N PHE A 211 -5.86 9.02 3.87
CA PHE A 211 -5.34 8.41 2.64
C PHE A 211 -6.50 7.99 1.73
N HIS A 212 -7.47 7.25 2.28
CA HIS A 212 -8.63 6.80 1.50
C HIS A 212 -9.47 7.96 0.98
N ALA A 213 -9.52 9.10 1.68
CA ALA A 213 -10.09 10.33 1.14
C ALA A 213 -9.32 10.82 -0.09
N ALA A 214 -8.00 11.01 0.03
CA ALA A 214 -7.16 11.47 -1.07
C ALA A 214 -7.22 10.50 -2.26
N HIS A 215 -7.19 9.19 -2.00
CA HIS A 215 -7.31 8.15 -3.02
C HIS A 215 -8.69 8.17 -3.70
N TYR A 216 -9.78 8.36 -2.95
CA TYR A 216 -11.12 8.51 -3.52
C TYR A 216 -11.19 9.70 -4.50
N PHE A 217 -10.78 10.90 -4.08
CA PHE A 217 -10.78 12.09 -4.95
C PHE A 217 -9.92 11.88 -6.19
N ARG A 218 -8.80 11.20 -6.03
CA ARG A 218 -7.91 10.85 -7.14
C ARG A 218 -8.58 9.95 -8.17
N LEU A 219 -9.31 8.92 -7.73
CA LEU A 219 -9.99 7.96 -8.61
C LEU A 219 -11.17 8.58 -9.37
N ILE A 220 -11.83 9.59 -8.81
CA ILE A 220 -12.93 10.31 -9.48
C ILE A 220 -12.46 11.49 -10.34
N GLY A 221 -11.17 11.83 -10.27
CA GLY A 221 -10.57 12.91 -11.07
C GLY A 221 -10.86 14.31 -10.56
N GLU A 222 -11.13 14.45 -9.26
CA GLU A 222 -11.41 15.72 -8.61
C GLU A 222 -10.24 16.14 -7.68
N ASP A 223 -10.13 17.43 -7.41
CA ASP A 223 -9.14 17.94 -6.46
C ASP A 223 -9.45 17.45 -5.03
N THR A 224 -8.42 17.00 -4.33
CA THR A 224 -8.54 16.59 -2.92
C THR A 224 -8.79 17.81 -2.03
N PRO A 225 -9.90 17.87 -1.27
CA PRO A 225 -10.16 18.94 -0.33
C PRO A 225 -9.11 19.00 0.78
N MET A 226 -8.68 20.22 1.12
CA MET A 226 -7.69 20.50 2.18
C MET A 226 -6.36 19.76 1.98
N ALA A 227 -5.94 19.63 0.71
CA ALA A 227 -4.71 18.93 0.33
C ALA A 227 -3.46 19.45 1.07
N GLU A 228 -3.29 20.77 1.19
CA GLU A 228 -2.12 21.33 1.88
C GLU A 228 -2.16 21.09 3.39
N GLU A 229 -3.34 21.16 4.00
CA GLU A 229 -3.54 20.86 5.42
C GLU A 229 -3.25 19.38 5.71
N MET A 230 -3.71 18.47 4.85
CA MET A 230 -3.34 17.04 4.92
C MET A 230 -1.82 16.87 4.87
N VAL A 231 -1.14 17.53 3.93
CA VAL A 231 0.32 17.43 3.78
C VAL A 231 1.05 18.00 4.99
N ASP A 232 0.61 19.14 5.51
CA ASP A 232 1.16 19.75 6.72
C ASP A 232 1.04 18.81 7.92
N ARG A 233 -0.14 18.20 8.09
CA ARG A 233 -0.35 17.27 9.19
C ARG A 233 0.47 15.99 9.03
N VAL A 234 0.50 15.37 7.85
CA VAL A 234 1.31 14.17 7.59
C VAL A 234 2.81 14.44 7.84
N LEU A 235 3.32 15.60 7.42
CA LEU A 235 4.73 15.95 7.65
C LEU A 235 5.03 16.20 9.14
N ALA A 236 4.12 16.84 9.87
CA ALA A 236 4.25 17.07 11.31
C ALA A 236 4.22 15.75 12.11
N ASP A 237 3.43 14.79 11.63
CA ASP A 237 3.21 13.49 12.25
C ASP A 237 4.36 12.49 12.02
N GLN A 238 5.27 12.76 11.08
CA GLN A 238 6.39 11.87 10.80
C GLN A 238 7.35 11.81 12.00
N LYS A 239 7.57 10.61 12.53
CA LYS A 239 8.48 10.36 13.65
C LYS A 239 9.94 10.54 13.23
N GLU A 240 10.82 10.72 14.23
CA GLU A 240 12.27 10.88 13.99
C GLU A 240 12.90 9.70 13.26
N ASP A 241 12.41 8.48 13.53
CA ASP A 241 12.89 7.24 12.92
C ASP A 241 12.42 7.06 11.46
N GLY A 242 11.48 7.89 11.00
CA GLY A 242 10.90 7.89 9.66
C GLY A 242 9.55 7.22 9.52
N SER A 243 9.01 6.63 10.60
CA SER A 243 7.69 5.99 10.61
C SER A 243 6.53 6.98 10.84
N TRP A 244 5.32 6.49 10.62
CA TRP A 244 4.06 7.07 11.09
C TRP A 244 3.34 6.01 11.95
N SER A 245 2.83 6.41 13.11
CA SER A 245 2.04 5.56 14.00
C SER A 245 1.34 6.48 15.00
N LEU A 246 0.13 6.97 14.67
CA LEU A 246 -0.45 8.10 15.39
C LEU A 246 -1.49 7.68 16.42
N ASN A 247 -2.50 6.92 16.03
CA ASN A 247 -3.61 6.59 16.91
C ASN A 247 -3.96 5.10 16.83
N PRO A 248 -4.09 4.39 17.97
CA PRO A 248 -4.58 3.03 17.96
C PRO A 248 -5.91 2.90 17.17
N PRO A 249 -6.10 1.84 16.38
CA PRO A 249 -5.23 0.68 16.27
C PRO A 249 -4.15 0.81 15.17
N ASP A 250 -3.62 1.99 14.84
CA ASP A 250 -2.41 2.14 14.02
C ASP A 250 -1.20 1.53 14.73
N TRP A 251 -1.08 0.21 14.61
CA TRP A 251 0.04 -0.59 15.07
C TRP A 251 0.63 -1.37 13.89
N ASP A 252 0.51 -0.90 12.65
CA ASP A 252 1.08 -1.62 11.51
C ASP A 252 1.73 -0.72 10.44
N VAL A 253 2.13 -1.39 9.36
CA VAL A 253 2.87 -0.88 8.21
C VAL A 253 2.04 0.05 7.31
N HIS A 254 0.71 0.02 7.41
CA HIS A 254 -0.20 0.76 6.51
C HIS A 254 0.03 2.27 6.65
N ALA A 255 0.22 2.76 7.87
CA ALA A 255 0.42 4.18 8.15
C ALA A 255 1.58 4.83 7.39
N VAL A 256 2.66 4.08 7.13
CA VAL A 256 3.80 4.58 6.34
C VAL A 256 3.44 4.68 4.87
N PHE A 257 2.73 3.69 4.33
CA PHE A 257 2.24 3.71 2.96
C PHE A 257 1.23 4.85 2.76
N ASP A 258 0.22 4.94 3.62
CA ASP A 258 -0.84 5.94 3.57
C ASP A 258 -0.28 7.37 3.57
N ALA A 259 0.67 7.64 4.47
CA ALA A 259 1.38 8.92 4.52
C ALA A 259 2.14 9.21 3.23
N LEU A 260 2.87 8.23 2.69
CA LEU A 260 3.65 8.39 1.47
C LEU A 260 2.75 8.64 0.25
N PHE A 261 1.60 7.97 0.16
CA PHE A 261 0.62 8.22 -0.89
C PHE A 261 0.10 9.66 -0.81
N ILE A 262 -0.34 10.13 0.36
CA ILE A 262 -0.82 11.51 0.54
C ILE A 262 0.25 12.51 0.08
N LEU A 263 1.48 12.39 0.61
CA LEU A 263 2.58 13.27 0.24
C LEU A 263 2.90 13.24 -1.27
N ARG A 264 2.72 12.09 -1.91
CA ARG A 264 3.00 11.92 -3.35
C ARG A 264 1.89 12.46 -4.23
N GLN A 265 0.64 12.21 -3.90
CA GLN A 265 -0.50 12.53 -4.77
C GLN A 265 -0.99 13.95 -4.59
N VAL A 266 -0.95 14.49 -3.37
CA VAL A 266 -1.49 15.83 -3.07
C VAL A 266 -0.43 16.84 -2.63
N GLY A 267 0.81 16.40 -2.43
CA GLY A 267 1.94 17.30 -2.11
C GLY A 267 2.33 18.21 -3.28
N SER A 268 2.39 19.52 -3.02
CA SER A 268 2.76 20.51 -4.04
C SER A 268 4.23 20.47 -4.46
N LYS A 269 4.50 20.85 -5.71
CA LYS A 269 5.84 20.84 -6.32
C LYS A 269 6.79 21.83 -5.63
N GLU A 270 6.23 22.88 -5.03
CA GLU A 270 6.89 23.91 -4.24
C GLU A 270 7.57 23.29 -2.99
N ARG A 271 6.97 22.23 -2.44
CA ARG A 271 7.44 21.54 -1.23
C ARG A 271 8.40 20.39 -1.49
N LYS A 272 8.86 20.21 -2.73
CA LYS A 272 9.73 19.11 -3.17
C LYS A 272 10.92 18.79 -2.24
N LYS A 273 11.51 19.81 -1.61
CA LYS A 273 12.63 19.61 -0.67
C LYS A 273 12.20 18.95 0.64
N GLU A 274 11.03 19.33 1.17
CA GLU A 274 10.46 18.77 2.40
C GLU A 274 9.98 17.34 2.14
N LEU A 275 9.20 17.14 1.08
CA LEU A 275 8.71 15.82 0.66
C LEU A 275 9.86 14.84 0.44
N LYS A 276 10.94 15.28 -0.24
CA LYS A 276 12.13 14.45 -0.43
C LYS A 276 12.79 14.02 0.88
N LYS A 277 12.81 14.88 1.90
CA LYS A 277 13.36 14.52 3.22
C LYS A 277 12.47 13.49 3.91
N ALA A 278 11.15 13.68 3.85
CA ALA A 278 10.20 12.73 4.40
C ALA A 278 10.34 11.34 3.75
N TYR A 279 10.43 11.29 2.42
CA TYR A 279 10.67 10.06 1.66
C TYR A 279 11.97 9.37 2.04
N GLN A 280 13.06 10.12 2.23
CA GLN A 280 14.34 9.53 2.63
C GLN A 280 14.29 8.90 4.01
N LYS A 281 13.60 9.54 4.97
CA LYS A 281 13.41 8.96 6.31
C LYS A 281 12.56 7.68 6.24
N ALA A 282 11.43 7.73 5.53
CA ALA A 282 10.55 6.59 5.34
C ALA A 282 11.26 5.42 4.66
N GLN A 283 11.98 5.68 3.57
CA GLN A 283 12.81 4.69 2.88
C GLN A 283 13.80 4.02 3.84
N ASN A 284 14.53 4.81 4.63
CA ASN A 284 15.51 4.27 5.58
C ASN A 284 14.85 3.43 6.69
N TRP A 285 13.62 3.77 7.07
CA TRP A 285 12.84 2.99 8.03
C TRP A 285 12.36 1.67 7.41
N ILE A 286 11.75 1.71 6.22
CA ILE A 286 11.28 0.53 5.48
C ILE A 286 12.41 -0.49 5.27
N LEU A 287 13.60 -0.02 4.88
CA LEU A 287 14.75 -0.91 4.65
C LEU A 287 15.22 -1.66 5.91
N LYS A 288 14.90 -1.17 7.12
CA LYS A 288 15.17 -1.88 8.38
C LYS A 288 14.14 -2.96 8.70
N CYS A 289 13.01 -2.98 7.99
CA CYS A 289 11.94 -3.96 8.18
C CYS A 289 12.16 -5.25 7.38
N GLN A 290 13.12 -5.24 6.44
CA GLN A 290 13.45 -6.39 5.61
C GLN A 290 14.15 -7.48 6.43
N ASN A 291 13.67 -8.71 6.28
CA ASN A 291 14.22 -9.90 6.92
C ASN A 291 15.19 -10.65 5.99
N LYS A 292 15.97 -11.57 6.57
CA LYS A 292 16.96 -12.38 5.83
C LYS A 292 16.35 -13.36 4.83
N ASP A 293 15.07 -13.68 4.99
CA ASP A 293 14.31 -14.54 4.08
C ASP A 293 13.83 -13.80 2.82
N GLY A 294 14.13 -12.50 2.72
CA GLY A 294 13.78 -11.64 1.59
C GLY A 294 12.43 -10.93 1.75
N GLY A 295 11.59 -11.33 2.71
CA GLY A 295 10.34 -10.67 3.03
C GLY A 295 10.53 -9.47 3.97
N PHE A 296 9.42 -8.91 4.44
CA PHE A 296 9.40 -7.79 5.39
C PHE A 296 8.48 -8.10 6.57
N SER A 297 8.89 -7.68 7.77
CA SER A 297 8.03 -7.64 8.96
C SER A 297 7.34 -6.27 9.06
N HIS A 298 6.24 -6.14 9.79
CA HIS A 298 5.48 -4.87 9.87
C HIS A 298 6.29 -3.70 10.47
N PHE A 299 7.26 -3.99 11.35
CA PHE A 299 8.19 -3.01 11.93
C PHE A 299 9.60 -3.58 11.98
N PRO A 300 10.62 -2.72 12.17
CA PRO A 300 11.98 -3.19 12.36
C PRO A 300 12.07 -4.18 13.53
N ASN A 301 12.47 -5.42 13.23
CA ASN A 301 12.67 -6.51 14.19
C ASN A 301 11.39 -6.97 14.93
N SER A 302 10.19 -6.85 14.34
CA SER A 302 8.93 -7.17 15.04
C SER A 302 8.37 -8.56 14.83
N GLY A 303 8.99 -9.42 14.02
CA GLY A 303 8.49 -10.78 13.81
C GLY A 303 8.89 -11.40 12.48
N PRO A 304 8.22 -12.49 12.09
CA PRO A 304 8.40 -13.09 10.77
C PRO A 304 7.95 -12.13 9.68
N SER A 305 8.32 -12.46 8.44
CA SER A 305 7.82 -11.72 7.29
C SER A 305 6.37 -12.08 6.97
N ASP A 306 5.61 -11.06 6.56
CA ASP A 306 4.20 -11.14 6.15
C ASP A 306 4.02 -10.55 4.75
N ILE A 307 3.17 -11.16 3.91
CA ILE A 307 2.84 -10.65 2.57
C ILE A 307 2.22 -9.25 2.61
N ASP A 308 1.38 -8.94 3.61
CA ASP A 308 0.84 -7.60 3.87
C ASP A 308 1.98 -6.58 3.99
N ALA A 309 2.90 -6.83 4.92
CA ALA A 309 4.08 -5.99 5.11
C ALA A 309 4.94 -5.90 3.85
N VAL A 310 5.17 -7.02 3.15
CA VAL A 310 5.91 -7.01 1.88
C VAL A 310 5.25 -6.08 0.87
N TYR A 311 3.93 -6.15 0.71
CA TYR A 311 3.22 -5.28 -0.22
C TYR A 311 3.36 -3.80 0.18
N PHE A 312 2.98 -3.42 1.39
CA PHE A 312 2.96 -2.01 1.80
C PHE A 312 4.37 -1.40 1.84
N HIS A 313 5.39 -2.16 2.26
CA HIS A 313 6.78 -1.68 2.22
C HIS A 313 7.31 -1.52 0.79
N ILE A 314 7.05 -2.48 -0.09
CA ILE A 314 7.52 -2.41 -1.48
C ILE A 314 6.79 -1.31 -2.25
N ALA A 315 5.49 -1.17 -2.02
CA ALA A 315 4.67 -0.08 -2.54
C ALA A 315 5.20 1.28 -2.04
N GLY A 316 5.47 1.44 -0.75
CA GLY A 316 6.06 2.66 -0.19
C GLY A 316 7.45 2.99 -0.77
N LEU A 317 8.28 1.99 -1.07
CA LEU A 317 9.54 2.19 -1.78
C LEU A 317 9.36 2.63 -3.23
N VAL A 318 8.30 2.19 -3.91
CA VAL A 318 7.91 2.70 -5.24
C VAL A 318 7.42 4.14 -5.13
N GLU A 319 6.63 4.47 -4.10
CA GLU A 319 6.10 5.82 -3.88
C GLU A 319 7.20 6.85 -3.61
N CYS A 320 8.17 6.50 -2.77
CA CYS A 320 9.39 7.28 -2.54
C CYS A 320 10.28 7.41 -3.80
N GLY A 321 10.00 6.64 -4.85
CA GLY A 321 10.79 6.58 -6.07
C GLY A 321 12.11 5.83 -5.91
N TYR A 322 12.27 5.03 -4.85
CA TYR A 322 13.45 4.19 -4.61
C TYR A 322 13.42 2.96 -5.51
N LEU A 323 12.33 2.19 -5.50
CA LEU A 323 12.12 1.10 -6.45
C LEU A 323 11.43 1.63 -7.71
N LYS A 324 11.73 0.99 -8.85
CA LYS A 324 11.16 1.35 -10.16
C LYS A 324 10.30 0.20 -10.67
N PRO A 325 8.99 0.42 -10.86
CA PRO A 325 8.11 -0.57 -11.47
C PRO A 325 8.49 -0.75 -12.96
N LYS A 326 7.93 -1.76 -13.62
CA LYS A 326 8.07 -1.88 -15.07
C LYS A 326 7.40 -0.69 -15.76
N ASN A 327 7.90 -0.32 -16.94
CA ASN A 327 7.28 0.71 -17.75
C ASN A 327 6.00 0.20 -18.43
N GLY A 328 5.09 1.12 -18.78
CA GLY A 328 3.91 0.81 -19.59
C GLY A 328 2.89 -0.09 -18.90
N ILE A 329 2.71 0.09 -17.59
CA ILE A 329 1.59 -0.54 -16.86
C ILE A 329 0.30 0.18 -17.25
N GLU A 330 -0.72 -0.57 -17.62
CA GLU A 330 -2.06 -0.06 -17.90
C GLU A 330 -2.96 -0.21 -16.67
N ASN A 331 -3.94 0.69 -16.51
CA ASN A 331 -4.85 0.73 -15.36
C ASN A 331 -4.08 0.81 -14.03
N GLU A 332 -3.04 1.64 -13.97
CA GLU A 332 -2.18 1.71 -12.79
C GLU A 332 -2.94 2.13 -11.50
N GLU A 333 -4.11 2.75 -11.63
CA GLU A 333 -5.00 3.14 -10.53
C GLU A 333 -5.66 1.97 -9.79
N ILE A 334 -5.72 0.78 -10.40
CA ILE A 334 -6.32 -0.41 -9.75
C ILE A 334 -5.29 -1.33 -9.10
N TYR A 335 -4.00 -0.98 -9.16
CA TYR A 335 -2.94 -1.78 -8.57
C TYR A 335 -2.89 -1.55 -7.06
N GLY A 336 -3.52 -2.46 -6.33
CA GLY A 336 -3.61 -2.41 -4.87
C GLY A 336 -4.31 -1.13 -4.42
N TRP A 337 -3.56 -0.29 -3.73
CA TRP A 337 -4.03 0.96 -3.13
C TRP A 337 -3.43 2.19 -3.81
N GLY A 338 -3.05 2.07 -5.09
CA GLY A 338 -2.68 3.21 -5.93
C GLY A 338 -1.20 3.59 -5.89
N HIS A 339 -0.30 2.70 -5.46
CA HIS A 339 1.15 2.97 -5.40
C HIS A 339 1.78 3.27 -6.77
N LEU A 340 1.10 2.89 -7.86
CA LEU A 340 1.49 3.19 -9.23
C LEU A 340 0.84 4.44 -9.82
N MET A 341 -0.10 5.08 -9.12
CA MET A 341 -0.74 6.29 -9.61
C MET A 341 0.30 7.37 -9.87
N ASP A 342 0.25 7.94 -11.07
CA ASP A 342 1.10 9.04 -11.50
C ASP A 342 0.44 10.36 -11.09
N PRO A 343 1.01 11.16 -10.18
CA PRO A 343 0.42 12.44 -9.75
C PRO A 343 0.09 13.41 -10.89
N ASP A 344 0.75 13.30 -12.05
CA ASP A 344 0.52 14.18 -13.20
C ASP A 344 -0.55 13.66 -14.18
N LYS A 345 -1.12 12.45 -13.97
CA LYS A 345 -2.17 11.86 -14.84
C LYS A 345 -3.57 12.04 -14.28
N ALA A 346 -4.59 12.33 -15.08
CA ALA A 346 -5.98 12.29 -14.59
C ALA A 346 -6.52 10.85 -14.60
N TYR A 347 -7.17 10.44 -13.52
CA TYR A 347 -8.01 9.23 -13.45
C TYR A 347 -9.45 9.66 -13.28
N ASN A 348 -10.42 8.86 -13.71
CA ASN A 348 -11.83 9.19 -13.54
C ASN A 348 -12.71 7.95 -13.70
N CYS A 349 -13.27 7.44 -12.61
CA CYS A 349 -14.23 6.34 -12.66
C CYS A 349 -15.69 6.80 -12.84
N LEU A 350 -15.96 8.09 -13.05
CA LEU A 350 -17.30 8.63 -13.34
C LEU A 350 -17.63 8.63 -14.85
N LEU A 351 -16.63 8.54 -15.74
CA LEU A 351 -16.76 8.80 -17.18
C LEU A 351 -16.41 7.60 -18.07
#